data_AF-A0A378A3J0-F1
#
_entry.id   AF-A0A378A3J0-F1
#
_cell.length_a   1.000
_cell.length_b   1.000
_cell.length_c   1.000
_cell.angle_alpha   90.00
_cell.angle_beta   90.00
_cell.angle_gamma   90.00
#
_symmetry.space_group_name_H-M   'P 1'
#
loop_
_entity.id
_entity.type
_entity.pdbx_description
1 polymer ?
#
loop_
_entity_poly.entity_id
_entity_poly.type
_entity_poly.pdbx_seq_one_letter_code
_entity_poly.pdbx_strand_id
1 'polypeptide(L)'
;MLFIDWEAQFSCTIAHCEKLRALYADVIETFYWVALPLTTQNALTQYKPQWQCWEPGTEWVRQPPPWAITHPGYFSFYQPGMSFEAFVSHFAEWFSQRRPAAVLVGIRADESLNRFMTISSQRKQRFADDKPWTTSAPGGHAWYIYPLYDWKTADIWTWFAKSGEPYNPLYDLMYQAGVPLRYMRICEPFGPEQRQGLWLYHVLEPERWAAMCQRVSGAHSGGVYAGHDNQFYGHRKIDKPDHLTWKSYALFLLDSMPETTAEHYRNKIAVYLRWYQKKGMEDIPDTQPADIGTKDIPSWRRVCKVLLNNDYWCRQLSFSQPKAATISATVNAWKNIANNGDIMQQQLTQALEAYLQKLDDEARIEAINAFRQVLHHYSPFRSQPVDCVLWVKQELVAPNDYNPNNVAPPEKRLLQTSLEADGFTQPVVVIQQRPQAYTIVDGFHRHELACSKAALKKTLKGYLPVTCLTSEAASRDGLMAATIHHNRARGRHQIHAMSEIVRELTRLGWTPQKIGKELGMDADEVLRLKQISGLTEMFAGRQFSQAWTIK
;
A
#
# COMPACT_ATOMS: atom_id res chain seq x y z
N MET A 1 22.23 -19.15 -15.13
CA MET A 1 21.53 -18.43 -14.04
C MET A 1 20.38 -17.61 -14.62
N LEU A 2 19.20 -17.60 -14.00
CA LEU A 2 18.05 -16.77 -14.42
C LEU A 2 17.85 -15.63 -13.44
N PHE A 3 17.79 -14.40 -13.93
CA PHE A 3 17.43 -13.20 -13.17
C PHE A 3 16.26 -12.50 -13.86
N ILE A 4 15.12 -12.42 -13.19
CA ILE A 4 13.95 -11.65 -13.65
C ILE A 4 14.05 -10.25 -13.09
N ASP A 5 14.10 -9.28 -13.99
CA ASP A 5 14.22 -7.88 -13.67
C ASP A 5 12.84 -7.20 -13.72
N TRP A 6 12.38 -6.63 -12.60
CA TRP A 6 11.07 -5.99 -12.49
C TRP A 6 11.03 -4.49 -12.82
N GLU A 7 12.10 -3.87 -13.37
CA GLU A 7 12.19 -2.41 -13.57
C GLU A 7 12.26 -1.63 -12.24
N ALA A 8 11.32 -1.84 -11.32
CA ALA A 8 11.20 -1.20 -10.01
C ALA A 8 12.13 -1.76 -8.93
N GLN A 9 13.11 -2.60 -9.28
CA GLN A 9 14.04 -3.20 -8.32
C GLN A 9 15.00 -2.15 -7.71
N PHE A 10 15.36 -2.28 -6.43
CA PHE A 10 16.34 -1.41 -5.76
C PHE A 10 17.72 -1.37 -6.46
N SER A 11 18.38 -0.21 -6.46
CA SER A 11 19.68 0.03 -7.10
C SER A 11 20.73 -0.95 -6.61
N CYS A 12 20.83 -1.11 -5.29
CA CYS A 12 21.75 -2.01 -4.62
C CYS A 12 21.54 -3.47 -5.03
N THR A 13 20.29 -3.88 -5.30
CA THR A 13 20.00 -5.23 -5.79
C THR A 13 20.52 -5.43 -7.21
N ILE A 14 20.29 -4.47 -8.09
CA ILE A 14 20.79 -4.50 -9.47
C ILE A 14 22.31 -4.51 -9.50
N ALA A 15 22.96 -3.62 -8.74
CA ALA A 15 24.41 -3.58 -8.62
C ALA A 15 24.99 -4.89 -8.06
N HIS A 16 24.32 -5.51 -7.08
CA HIS A 16 24.71 -6.79 -6.54
C HIS A 16 24.59 -7.92 -7.58
N CYS A 17 23.48 -7.99 -8.33
CA CYS A 17 23.31 -8.98 -9.40
C CYS A 17 24.37 -8.83 -10.50
N GLU A 18 24.72 -7.60 -10.90
CA GLU A 18 25.82 -7.36 -11.84
C GLU A 18 27.17 -7.82 -11.28
N LYS A 19 27.45 -7.55 -10.00
CA LYS A 19 28.66 -8.04 -9.33
C LYS A 19 28.72 -9.57 -9.34
N LEU A 20 27.62 -10.26 -9.02
CA LEU A 20 27.56 -11.73 -9.04
C LEU A 20 27.74 -12.30 -10.45
N ARG A 21 27.16 -11.65 -11.47
CA ARG A 21 27.34 -12.04 -12.87
C ARG A 21 28.81 -11.99 -13.28
N ALA A 22 29.54 -10.94 -12.87
CA ALA A 22 30.96 -10.80 -13.16
C ALA A 22 31.82 -11.76 -12.33
N LEU A 23 31.52 -11.92 -11.04
CA LEU A 23 32.29 -12.74 -10.11
C LEU A 23 32.27 -14.22 -10.48
N TYR A 24 31.12 -14.73 -10.93
CA TYR A 24 30.92 -16.14 -11.27
C TYR A 24 30.86 -16.39 -12.78
N ALA A 25 31.46 -15.49 -13.58
CA ALA A 25 31.47 -15.62 -15.04
C ALA A 25 32.25 -16.86 -15.54
N ASP A 26 33.13 -17.41 -14.72
CA ASP A 26 33.91 -18.62 -14.98
C ASP A 26 33.08 -19.91 -14.84
N VAL A 27 32.05 -19.91 -13.99
CA VAL A 27 31.17 -21.07 -13.72
C VAL A 27 29.75 -20.91 -14.26
N ILE A 28 29.35 -19.71 -14.67
CA ILE A 28 28.04 -19.44 -15.28
C ILE A 28 28.18 -19.39 -16.79
N GLU A 29 27.74 -20.47 -17.47
CA GLU A 29 27.72 -20.53 -18.94
C GLU A 29 26.83 -19.43 -19.56
N THR A 30 25.64 -19.21 -19.01
CA THR A 30 24.72 -18.16 -19.48
C THR A 30 24.00 -17.51 -18.31
N PHE A 31 24.08 -16.19 -18.25
CA PHE A 31 23.34 -15.36 -17.31
C PHE A 31 22.15 -14.71 -18.03
N TYR A 32 20.97 -15.31 -17.88
CA TYR A 32 19.73 -14.80 -18.47
C TYR A 32 19.22 -13.63 -17.64
N TRP A 33 19.62 -12.42 -18.01
CA TRP A 33 19.06 -11.18 -17.46
C TRP A 33 17.81 -10.81 -18.25
N VAL A 34 16.62 -11.07 -17.71
CA VAL A 34 15.36 -10.92 -18.42
C VAL A 34 14.68 -9.61 -18.02
N ALA A 35 14.62 -8.67 -18.96
CA ALA A 35 13.89 -7.41 -18.85
C ALA A 35 12.77 -7.36 -19.90
N LEU A 36 11.94 -8.41 -19.92
CA LEU A 36 10.79 -8.55 -20.79
C LEU A 36 9.51 -8.09 -20.09
N PRO A 37 8.47 -7.67 -20.84
CA PRO A 37 7.19 -7.33 -20.25
C PRO A 37 6.54 -8.53 -19.55
N LEU A 38 6.42 -8.48 -18.23
CA LEU A 38 5.80 -9.51 -17.40
C LEU A 38 4.72 -8.90 -16.51
N THR A 39 3.55 -9.54 -16.49
CA THR A 39 2.38 -9.05 -15.76
C THR A 39 2.30 -9.66 -14.38
N THR A 40 2.08 -8.84 -13.36
CA THR A 40 1.78 -9.26 -11.99
C THR A 40 0.57 -8.49 -11.44
N GLN A 41 0.09 -8.91 -10.27
CA GLN A 41 -0.99 -8.23 -9.59
C GLN A 41 -0.51 -6.90 -8.99
N ASN A 42 -1.34 -5.87 -9.12
CA ASN A 42 -1.17 -4.60 -8.43
C ASN A 42 -2.25 -4.47 -7.35
N ALA A 43 -1.86 -4.68 -6.10
CA ALA A 43 -2.75 -4.62 -4.94
C ALA A 43 -2.90 -3.21 -4.36
N LEU A 44 -2.35 -2.18 -5.03
CA LEU A 44 -2.37 -0.80 -4.55
C LEU A 44 -3.58 -0.01 -5.04
N THR A 45 -4.26 -0.48 -6.08
CA THR A 45 -5.35 0.23 -6.75
C THR A 45 -6.41 -0.74 -7.28
N GLN A 46 -7.65 -0.29 -7.32
CA GLN A 46 -8.76 -0.99 -7.96
C GLN A 46 -8.95 -0.58 -9.43
N TYR A 47 -8.26 0.47 -9.90
CA TYR A 47 -8.36 0.99 -11.26
C TYR A 47 -7.43 0.25 -12.24
N LYS A 48 -6.22 -0.07 -11.79
CA LYS A 48 -5.25 -0.87 -12.55
C LYS A 48 -4.79 -2.04 -11.68
N PRO A 49 -5.62 -3.08 -11.49
CA PRO A 49 -5.35 -4.19 -10.56
C PRO A 49 -4.23 -5.12 -11.03
N GLN A 50 -3.65 -4.83 -12.19
CA GLN A 50 -2.47 -5.50 -12.75
C GLN A 50 -1.43 -4.44 -13.10
N TRP A 51 -0.18 -4.83 -13.03
CA TRP A 51 0.96 -4.03 -13.47
C TRP A 51 1.90 -4.90 -14.30
N GLN A 52 2.47 -4.31 -15.35
CA GLN A 52 3.43 -4.96 -16.23
C GLN A 52 4.76 -4.23 -16.15
N CYS A 53 5.83 -4.90 -15.70
CA CYS A 53 7.17 -4.31 -15.81
C CYS A 53 7.55 -4.17 -17.28
N TRP A 54 8.42 -3.23 -17.64
CA TRP A 54 8.94 -3.05 -19.00
C TRP A 54 7.88 -2.89 -20.09
N GLU A 55 6.69 -2.39 -19.74
CA GLU A 55 5.56 -2.21 -20.67
C GLU A 55 5.95 -1.25 -21.81
N PRO A 56 5.85 -1.68 -23.09
CA PRO A 56 6.21 -0.84 -24.23
C PRO A 56 5.36 0.44 -24.31
N GLY A 57 5.97 1.56 -24.69
CA GLY A 57 5.27 2.84 -24.85
C GLY A 57 4.95 3.56 -23.53
N THR A 58 5.55 3.13 -22.42
CA THR A 58 5.45 3.82 -21.11
C THR A 58 6.81 4.32 -20.65
N GLU A 59 6.83 5.34 -19.79
CA GLU A 59 8.05 5.78 -19.13
C GLU A 59 8.42 4.83 -18.00
N TRP A 60 9.50 4.08 -18.15
CA TRP A 60 9.98 3.13 -17.14
C TRP A 60 10.68 3.81 -15.97
N VAL A 61 10.63 3.19 -14.78
CA VAL A 61 11.31 3.67 -13.56
C VAL A 61 12.83 3.75 -13.74
N ARG A 62 13.40 2.89 -14.59
CA ARG A 62 14.82 2.92 -14.98
C ARG A 62 15.00 2.21 -16.32
N GLN A 63 16.21 2.31 -16.88
CA GLN A 63 16.59 1.54 -18.06
C GLN A 63 17.16 0.16 -17.69
N PRO A 64 16.95 -0.88 -18.54
CA PRO A 64 17.63 -2.15 -18.38
C PRO A 64 19.10 -2.03 -18.83
N PRO A 65 20.01 -2.88 -18.33
CA PRO A 65 21.38 -2.89 -18.83
C PRO A 65 21.44 -3.31 -20.31
N PRO A 66 22.45 -2.89 -21.10
CA PRO A 66 22.50 -3.14 -22.54
C PRO A 66 22.48 -4.61 -22.97
N TRP A 67 22.95 -5.52 -22.11
CA TRP A 67 22.96 -6.97 -22.33
C TRP A 67 21.69 -7.68 -21.86
N ALA A 68 20.72 -6.96 -21.29
CA ALA A 68 19.47 -7.56 -20.88
C ALA A 68 18.68 -8.08 -22.10
N ILE A 69 18.01 -9.20 -21.92
CA ILE A 69 17.05 -9.74 -22.87
C ILE A 69 15.79 -8.89 -22.80
N THR A 70 15.63 -8.00 -23.77
CA THR A 70 14.49 -7.09 -23.93
C THR A 70 13.64 -7.40 -25.16
N HIS A 71 14.13 -8.25 -26.07
CA HIS A 71 13.44 -8.59 -27.30
C HIS A 71 12.44 -9.74 -27.09
N PRO A 72 11.12 -9.55 -27.36
CA PRO A 72 10.09 -10.57 -27.15
C PRO A 72 10.35 -11.91 -27.85
N GLY A 73 11.02 -11.89 -29.01
CA GLY A 73 11.35 -13.08 -29.78
C GLY A 73 12.52 -13.92 -29.27
N TYR A 74 13.19 -13.53 -28.17
CA TYR A 74 14.35 -14.27 -27.67
C TYR A 74 13.98 -15.67 -27.18
N PHE A 75 12.86 -15.80 -26.45
CA PHE A 75 12.35 -17.08 -25.98
C PHE A 75 11.17 -17.50 -26.85
N SER A 76 11.24 -18.70 -27.45
CA SER A 76 10.17 -19.23 -28.30
C SER A 76 8.84 -19.46 -27.57
N PHE A 77 8.87 -19.57 -26.25
CA PHE A 77 7.68 -19.73 -25.41
C PHE A 77 7.09 -18.41 -24.91
N TYR A 78 7.81 -17.28 -25.04
CA TYR A 78 7.38 -16.02 -24.46
C TYR A 78 6.14 -15.50 -25.19
N GLN A 79 5.17 -15.02 -24.42
CA GLN A 79 3.98 -14.36 -24.92
C GLN A 79 3.86 -12.98 -24.25
N PRO A 80 3.50 -11.92 -25.00
CA PRO A 80 3.33 -10.59 -24.43
C PRO A 80 2.39 -10.60 -23.22
N GLY A 81 2.85 -10.05 -22.11
CA GLY A 81 2.08 -9.93 -20.88
C GLY A 81 1.84 -11.22 -20.11
N MET A 82 2.59 -12.30 -20.40
CA MET A 82 2.56 -13.50 -19.58
C MET A 82 2.93 -13.21 -18.12
N SER A 83 2.39 -14.01 -17.18
CA SER A 83 2.73 -13.84 -15.76
C SER A 83 4.13 -14.37 -15.45
N PHE A 84 4.72 -13.87 -14.36
CA PHE A 84 5.99 -14.38 -13.86
C PHE A 84 5.97 -15.89 -13.58
N GLU A 85 4.90 -16.40 -12.97
CA GLU A 85 4.76 -17.83 -12.66
C GLU A 85 4.74 -18.67 -13.94
N ALA A 86 4.04 -18.20 -14.97
CA ALA A 86 4.06 -18.85 -16.28
C ALA A 86 5.46 -18.79 -16.91
N PHE A 87 6.14 -17.64 -16.83
CA PHE A 87 7.47 -17.46 -17.39
C PHE A 87 8.47 -18.45 -16.78
N VAL A 88 8.55 -18.52 -15.45
CA VAL A 88 9.49 -19.42 -14.76
C VAL A 88 9.18 -20.88 -15.07
N SER A 89 7.89 -21.26 -15.13
CA SER A 89 7.47 -22.61 -15.48
C SER A 89 7.87 -22.99 -16.91
N HIS A 90 7.64 -22.10 -17.88
CA HIS A 90 7.99 -22.36 -19.29
C HIS A 90 9.50 -22.27 -19.54
N PHE A 91 10.22 -21.41 -18.80
CA PHE A 91 11.67 -21.32 -18.86
C PHE A 91 12.31 -22.65 -18.47
N ALA A 92 11.86 -23.31 -17.40
CA ALA A 92 12.39 -24.60 -16.99
C ALA A 92 12.25 -25.67 -18.10
N GLU A 93 11.09 -25.73 -18.75
CA GLU A 93 10.84 -26.66 -19.86
C GLU A 93 11.71 -26.33 -21.08
N TRP A 94 11.72 -25.06 -21.50
CA TRP A 94 12.52 -24.56 -22.62
C TRP A 94 14.02 -24.81 -22.42
N PHE A 95 14.53 -24.53 -21.21
CA PHE A 95 15.94 -24.74 -20.86
C PHE A 95 16.31 -26.23 -20.86
N SER A 96 15.41 -27.09 -20.35
CA SER A 96 15.66 -28.53 -20.30
C SER A 96 15.86 -29.14 -21.68
N GLN A 97 15.19 -28.61 -22.71
CA GLN A 97 15.16 -29.18 -24.06
C GLN A 97 14.84 -30.69 -24.04
N ARG A 98 13.96 -31.12 -23.13
CA ARG A 98 13.61 -32.53 -22.87
C ARG A 98 14.78 -33.41 -22.38
N ARG A 99 15.88 -32.80 -21.95
CA ARG A 99 16.98 -33.47 -21.26
C ARG A 99 16.85 -33.27 -19.75
N PRO A 100 17.33 -34.22 -18.93
CA PRO A 100 17.34 -34.06 -17.48
C PRO A 100 18.00 -32.74 -17.06
N ALA A 101 17.25 -31.90 -16.36
CA ALA A 101 17.72 -30.59 -15.89
C ALA A 101 17.41 -30.37 -14.40
N ALA A 102 18.33 -29.69 -13.70
CA ALA A 102 18.16 -29.28 -12.31
C ALA A 102 17.84 -27.78 -12.24
N VAL A 103 16.74 -27.43 -11.57
CA VAL A 103 16.36 -26.04 -11.31
C VAL A 103 16.53 -25.75 -9.83
N LEU A 104 17.61 -25.04 -9.48
CA LEU A 104 17.94 -24.71 -8.10
C LEU A 104 17.10 -23.50 -7.62
N VAL A 105 16.40 -23.66 -6.51
CA VAL A 105 15.58 -22.61 -5.89
C VAL A 105 15.88 -22.51 -4.40
N GLY A 106 16.27 -21.32 -3.94
CA GLY A 106 16.50 -21.02 -2.52
C GLY A 106 15.20 -20.84 -1.75
N ILE A 107 14.54 -21.95 -1.40
CA ILE A 107 13.38 -21.96 -0.50
C ILE A 107 13.85 -22.35 0.91
N ARG A 108 13.30 -21.73 1.95
CA ARG A 108 13.50 -22.16 3.35
C ARG A 108 12.17 -22.54 3.97
N ALA A 109 12.09 -23.73 4.56
CA ALA A 109 10.86 -24.23 5.15
C ALA A 109 10.42 -23.42 6.39
N ASP A 110 11.38 -22.84 7.11
CA ASP A 110 11.17 -21.98 8.29
C ASP A 110 10.38 -20.69 7.96
N GLU A 111 10.31 -20.29 6.69
CA GLU A 111 9.65 -19.05 6.30
C GLU A 111 8.11 -19.18 6.20
N SER A 112 7.58 -20.37 5.90
CA SER A 112 6.11 -20.59 5.91
C SER A 112 5.73 -22.06 5.88
N LEU A 113 4.52 -22.35 6.38
CA LEU A 113 3.91 -23.68 6.29
C LEU A 113 3.81 -24.18 4.84
N ASN A 114 3.49 -23.31 3.86
CA ASN A 114 3.41 -23.71 2.46
C ASN A 114 4.76 -24.17 1.91
N ARG A 115 5.85 -23.48 2.27
CA ARG A 115 7.22 -23.87 1.92
C ARG A 115 7.57 -25.20 2.59
N PHE A 116 7.27 -25.35 3.88
CA PHE A 116 7.45 -26.63 4.58
C PHE A 116 6.69 -27.77 3.89
N MET A 117 5.40 -27.59 3.55
CA MET A 117 4.58 -28.59 2.87
C MET A 117 5.10 -28.93 1.46
N THR A 118 5.68 -27.96 0.76
CA THR A 118 6.36 -28.19 -0.54
C THR A 118 7.51 -29.18 -0.38
N ILE A 119 8.26 -29.08 0.72
CA ILE A 119 9.37 -29.98 1.02
C ILE A 119 8.86 -31.33 1.55
N SER A 120 7.94 -31.33 2.52
CA SER A 120 7.49 -32.53 3.24
C SER A 120 6.42 -33.38 2.56
N SER A 121 5.83 -32.90 1.46
CA SER A 121 4.81 -33.66 0.74
C SER A 121 5.34 -35.04 0.29
N GLN A 122 4.60 -36.09 0.64
CA GLN A 122 4.82 -37.45 0.17
C GLN A 122 4.15 -37.72 -1.19
N ARG A 123 3.27 -36.83 -1.65
CA ARG A 123 2.51 -36.99 -2.91
C ARG A 123 3.26 -36.48 -4.14
N LYS A 124 4.37 -35.76 -3.94
CA LYS A 124 5.15 -35.19 -5.05
C LYS A 124 6.06 -36.26 -5.66
N GLN A 125 6.24 -36.19 -6.98
CA GLN A 125 7.28 -36.96 -7.64
C GLN A 125 8.64 -36.35 -7.30
N ARG A 126 9.52 -37.14 -6.71
CA ARG A 126 10.88 -36.76 -6.33
C ARG A 126 11.84 -37.23 -7.41
N PHE A 127 13.06 -36.71 -7.41
CA PHE A 127 14.14 -37.23 -8.24
C PHE A 127 14.58 -38.63 -7.78
N ALA A 128 14.65 -38.84 -6.47
CA ALA A 128 14.95 -40.11 -5.83
C ALA A 128 14.34 -40.15 -4.41
N ASP A 129 14.16 -41.36 -3.86
CA ASP A 129 13.57 -41.55 -2.53
C ASP A 129 14.39 -40.90 -1.41
N ASP A 130 15.72 -40.94 -1.54
CA ASP A 130 16.69 -40.35 -0.62
C ASP A 130 16.84 -38.82 -0.77
N LYS A 131 16.07 -38.20 -1.69
CA LYS A 131 16.11 -36.75 -1.99
C LYS A 131 14.73 -36.11 -1.86
N PRO A 132 14.17 -36.06 -0.64
CA PRO A 132 12.83 -35.54 -0.38
C PRO A 132 12.70 -34.04 -0.66
N TRP A 133 13.81 -33.30 -0.76
CA TRP A 133 13.87 -31.88 -1.10
C TRP A 133 13.83 -31.61 -2.63
N THR A 134 13.43 -32.59 -3.44
CA THR A 134 13.27 -32.43 -4.89
C THR A 134 11.80 -32.50 -5.32
N THR A 135 11.46 -31.93 -6.48
CA THR A 135 10.12 -32.01 -7.07
C THR A 135 10.21 -32.02 -8.59
N SER A 136 9.64 -33.04 -9.22
CA SER A 136 9.54 -33.13 -10.68
C SER A 136 8.71 -31.95 -11.22
N ALA A 137 9.22 -31.30 -12.27
CA ALA A 137 8.48 -30.32 -13.02
C ALA A 137 7.38 -31.00 -13.85
N PRO A 138 6.29 -30.29 -14.21
CA PRO A 138 5.17 -30.89 -14.95
C PRO A 138 5.56 -31.57 -16.28
N GLY A 139 6.61 -31.08 -16.96
CA GLY A 139 7.11 -31.66 -18.20
C GLY A 139 7.94 -32.95 -18.03
N GLY A 140 8.25 -33.35 -16.80
CA GLY A 140 8.93 -34.62 -16.49
C GLY A 140 10.43 -34.67 -16.82
N HIS A 141 11.00 -33.59 -17.38
CA HIS A 141 12.41 -33.51 -17.77
C HIS A 141 13.26 -32.62 -16.86
N ALA A 142 12.64 -31.86 -15.97
CA ALA A 142 13.33 -30.99 -15.02
C ALA A 142 12.90 -31.31 -13.58
N TRP A 143 13.81 -31.09 -12.63
CA TRP A 143 13.53 -31.22 -11.20
C TRP A 143 13.88 -29.92 -10.48
N TYR A 144 12.92 -29.39 -9.73
CA TYR A 144 13.17 -28.34 -8.77
C TYR A 144 13.93 -28.91 -7.57
N ILE A 145 15.02 -28.27 -7.22
CA ILE A 145 15.94 -28.65 -6.15
C ILE A 145 16.01 -27.52 -5.14
N TYR A 146 15.84 -27.86 -3.86
CA TYR A 146 15.70 -26.91 -2.77
C TYR A 146 16.84 -27.04 -1.75
N PRO A 147 18.07 -26.55 -2.02
CA PRO A 147 19.24 -26.90 -1.22
C PRO A 147 19.29 -26.22 0.16
N LEU A 148 18.52 -25.14 0.37
CA LEU A 148 18.52 -24.36 1.62
C LEU A 148 17.27 -24.62 2.47
N TYR A 149 16.54 -25.72 2.21
CA TYR A 149 15.22 -25.95 2.78
C TYR A 149 15.20 -26.00 4.32
N ASP A 150 16.26 -26.50 4.94
CA ASP A 150 16.42 -26.65 6.37
C ASP A 150 17.12 -25.47 7.06
N TRP A 151 17.61 -24.49 6.28
CA TRP A 151 18.32 -23.32 6.81
C TRP A 151 17.38 -22.33 7.49
N LYS A 152 17.82 -21.81 8.64
CA LYS A 152 17.17 -20.71 9.36
C LYS A 152 17.73 -19.36 8.91
N THR A 153 17.01 -18.28 9.24
CA THR A 153 17.46 -16.91 8.90
C THR A 153 18.85 -16.63 9.46
N ALA A 154 19.15 -17.15 10.65
CA ALA A 154 20.45 -17.01 11.27
C ALA A 154 21.56 -17.78 10.54
N ASP A 155 21.26 -18.93 9.92
CA ASP A 155 22.24 -19.73 9.19
C ASP A 155 22.73 -19.00 7.94
N ILE A 156 21.83 -18.29 7.25
CA ILE A 156 22.17 -17.44 6.09
C ILE A 156 23.23 -16.39 6.48
N TRP A 157 22.96 -15.62 7.53
CA TRP A 157 23.88 -14.57 7.97
C TRP A 157 25.17 -15.12 8.59
N THR A 158 25.10 -16.27 9.26
CA THR A 158 26.28 -16.99 9.77
C THR A 158 27.18 -17.43 8.62
N TRP A 159 26.61 -17.90 7.51
CA TRP A 159 27.37 -18.28 6.33
C TRP A 159 28.11 -17.09 5.73
N PHE A 160 27.43 -15.97 5.45
CA PHE A 160 28.08 -14.76 4.93
C PHE A 160 29.16 -14.23 5.87
N ALA A 161 28.92 -14.26 7.19
CA ALA A 161 29.91 -13.82 8.16
C ALA A 161 31.17 -14.69 8.19
N LYS A 162 31.04 -16.00 7.96
CA LYS A 162 32.16 -16.94 7.96
C LYS A 162 32.87 -17.05 6.62
N SER A 163 32.13 -16.97 5.51
CA SER A 163 32.69 -17.11 4.17
C SER A 163 33.30 -15.81 3.65
N GLY A 164 32.81 -14.65 4.11
CA GLY A 164 33.18 -13.35 3.55
C GLY A 164 32.64 -13.11 2.14
N GLU A 165 31.74 -13.98 1.66
CA GLU A 165 31.11 -13.86 0.35
C GLU A 165 30.22 -12.61 0.27
N PRO A 166 30.10 -11.97 -0.91
CA PRO A 166 29.27 -10.79 -1.05
C PRO A 166 27.79 -11.14 -0.92
N TYR A 167 27.05 -10.32 -0.17
CA TYR A 167 25.59 -10.32 -0.14
C TYR A 167 25.04 -8.98 -0.66
N ASN A 168 23.73 -8.92 -0.85
CA ASN A 168 23.06 -7.72 -1.31
C ASN A 168 23.07 -6.63 -0.21
N PRO A 169 23.71 -5.46 -0.42
CA PRO A 169 23.79 -4.41 0.59
C PRO A 169 22.44 -3.84 1.03
N LEU A 170 21.37 -4.08 0.25
CA LEU A 170 20.01 -3.70 0.63
C LEU A 170 19.61 -4.25 2.00
N TYR A 171 20.08 -5.43 2.36
CA TYR A 171 19.70 -6.04 3.64
C TYR A 171 20.22 -5.24 4.84
N ASP A 172 21.43 -4.69 4.76
CA ASP A 172 21.94 -3.78 5.79
C ASP A 172 21.11 -2.50 5.85
N LEU A 173 20.75 -1.94 4.70
CA LEU A 173 19.90 -0.75 4.63
C LEU A 173 18.50 -1.01 5.21
N MET A 174 17.91 -2.17 4.91
CA MET A 174 16.64 -2.60 5.52
C MET A 174 16.78 -2.74 7.03
N TYR A 175 17.89 -3.31 7.52
CA TYR A 175 18.16 -3.44 8.94
C TYR A 175 18.29 -2.09 9.63
N GLN A 176 19.06 -1.16 9.04
CA GLN A 176 19.23 0.21 9.50
C GLN A 176 17.91 0.99 9.49
N ALA A 177 17.04 0.74 8.51
CA ALA A 177 15.68 1.29 8.46
C ALA A 177 14.72 0.67 9.49
N GLY A 178 15.16 -0.33 10.27
CA GLY A 178 14.37 -0.96 11.33
C GLY A 178 13.49 -2.12 10.86
N VAL A 179 13.69 -2.65 9.66
CA VAL A 179 12.97 -3.84 9.18
C VAL A 179 13.42 -5.06 9.98
N PRO A 180 12.51 -5.81 10.65
CA PRO A 180 12.88 -7.04 11.33
C PRO A 180 13.43 -8.08 10.34
N LEU A 181 14.44 -8.85 10.74
CA LEU A 181 15.11 -9.86 9.87
C LEU A 181 14.15 -10.80 9.15
N ARG A 182 13.06 -11.22 9.82
CA ARG A 182 12.04 -12.12 9.24
C ARG A 182 11.21 -11.48 8.12
N TYR A 183 11.19 -10.15 8.02
CA TYR A 183 10.43 -9.38 7.03
C TYR A 183 11.32 -8.78 5.94
N MET A 184 12.65 -8.97 6.01
CA MET A 184 13.55 -8.56 4.95
C MET A 184 13.40 -9.47 3.73
N ARG A 185 12.60 -9.03 2.76
CA ARG A 185 12.36 -9.77 1.53
C ARG A 185 12.41 -8.82 0.34
N ILE A 186 13.10 -9.24 -0.70
CA ILE A 186 13.18 -8.54 -1.98
C ILE A 186 12.27 -9.29 -2.95
N CYS A 187 11.33 -8.58 -3.56
CA CYS A 187 10.26 -9.17 -4.36
C CYS A 187 9.61 -8.05 -5.22
N GLU A 188 8.71 -8.41 -6.13
CA GLU A 188 7.91 -7.43 -6.88
C GLU A 188 7.10 -6.53 -5.92
N PRO A 189 7.22 -5.20 -5.98
CA PRO A 189 6.84 -4.33 -4.87
C PRO A 189 5.33 -4.11 -4.69
N PHE A 190 4.50 -4.46 -5.69
CA PHE A 190 3.09 -4.07 -5.73
C PHE A 190 2.10 -5.19 -5.39
N GLY A 191 2.60 -6.39 -5.08
CA GLY A 191 1.78 -7.52 -4.66
C GLY A 191 1.16 -7.32 -3.26
N PRO A 192 0.11 -8.10 -2.91
CA PRO A 192 -0.58 -7.98 -1.62
C PRO A 192 0.32 -8.16 -0.38
N GLU A 193 1.35 -9.02 -0.47
CA GLU A 193 2.29 -9.28 0.62
C GLU A 193 3.40 -8.21 0.65
N GLN A 194 3.85 -7.78 -0.52
CA GLN A 194 5.05 -6.99 -0.74
C GLN A 194 4.82 -5.50 -0.54
N ARG A 195 3.60 -5.01 -0.78
CA ARG A 195 3.25 -3.58 -0.62
C ARG A 195 3.60 -3.01 0.76
N GLN A 196 3.67 -3.85 1.80
CA GLN A 196 4.05 -3.43 3.16
C GLN A 196 5.46 -2.83 3.22
N GLY A 197 6.37 -3.25 2.33
CA GLY A 197 7.72 -2.72 2.25
C GLY A 197 7.85 -1.49 1.35
N LEU A 198 6.77 -0.99 0.74
CA LEU A 198 6.84 0.06 -0.28
C LEU A 198 7.39 1.39 0.25
N TRP A 199 7.16 1.68 1.54
CA TRP A 199 7.73 2.85 2.22
C TRP A 199 9.26 2.88 2.20
N LEU A 200 9.94 1.72 2.08
CA LEU A 200 11.40 1.65 2.00
C LEU A 200 11.95 2.32 0.75
N TYR A 201 11.20 2.33 -0.36
CA TYR A 201 11.63 3.03 -1.58
C TYR A 201 11.71 4.54 -1.35
N HIS A 202 10.76 5.11 -0.61
CA HIS A 202 10.78 6.53 -0.25
C HIS A 202 12.00 6.90 0.60
N VAL A 203 12.43 5.99 1.49
CA VAL A 203 13.58 6.22 2.39
C VAL A 203 14.92 5.95 1.71
N LEU A 204 15.02 4.88 0.92
CA LEU A 204 16.28 4.39 0.36
C LEU A 204 16.56 4.86 -1.06
N GLU A 205 15.53 5.20 -1.85
CA GLU A 205 15.62 5.51 -3.28
C GLU A 205 14.69 6.69 -3.67
N PRO A 206 14.85 7.89 -3.08
CA PRO A 206 13.91 9.00 -3.22
C PRO A 206 13.69 9.43 -4.68
N GLU A 207 14.72 9.36 -5.52
CA GLU A 207 14.62 9.68 -6.95
C GLU A 207 13.78 8.65 -7.72
N ARG A 208 14.01 7.35 -7.48
CA ARG A 208 13.22 6.27 -8.11
C ARG A 208 11.79 6.24 -7.60
N TRP A 209 11.57 6.67 -6.37
CA TRP A 209 10.23 6.78 -5.80
C TRP A 209 9.34 7.73 -6.61
N ALA A 210 9.87 8.87 -7.05
CA ALA A 210 9.12 9.81 -7.90
C ALA A 210 8.71 9.16 -9.23
N ALA A 211 9.66 8.52 -9.92
CA ALA A 211 9.39 7.79 -11.16
C ALA A 211 8.40 6.63 -10.95
N MET A 212 8.50 5.91 -9.82
CA MET A 212 7.57 4.84 -9.46
C MET A 212 6.15 5.36 -9.22
N CYS A 213 6.00 6.50 -8.55
CA CYS A 213 4.71 7.16 -8.35
C CYS A 213 4.06 7.60 -9.67
N GLN A 214 4.85 8.02 -10.66
CA GLN A 214 4.37 8.36 -11.99
C GLN A 214 3.99 7.11 -12.79
N ARG A 215 4.83 6.06 -12.73
CA ARG A 215 4.67 4.81 -13.47
C ARG A 215 3.51 3.95 -13.00
N VAL A 216 3.28 3.88 -11.68
CA VAL A 216 2.43 2.84 -11.06
C VAL A 216 1.26 3.45 -10.29
N SER A 217 0.06 3.16 -10.78
CA SER A 217 -1.18 3.60 -10.12
C SER A 217 -1.28 3.04 -8.70
N GLY A 218 -1.48 3.94 -7.74
CA GLY A 218 -1.60 3.60 -6.32
C GLY A 218 -0.28 3.51 -5.56
N ALA A 219 0.89 3.68 -6.23
CA ALA A 219 2.20 3.61 -5.57
C ALA A 219 2.30 4.53 -4.35
N HIS A 220 1.94 5.82 -4.52
CA HIS A 220 1.98 6.78 -3.41
C HIS A 220 1.11 6.36 -2.22
N SER A 221 -0.16 6.02 -2.47
CA SER A 221 -1.07 5.53 -1.43
C SER A 221 -0.55 4.26 -0.75
N GLY A 222 0.04 3.34 -1.52
CA GLY A 222 0.72 2.16 -0.98
C GLY A 222 1.87 2.53 -0.04
N GLY A 223 2.70 3.50 -0.42
CA GLY A 223 3.83 3.97 0.40
C GLY A 223 3.40 4.55 1.75
N VAL A 224 2.23 5.20 1.78
CA VAL A 224 1.66 5.78 3.01
C VAL A 224 0.93 4.73 3.85
N TYR A 225 0.04 3.94 3.24
CA TYR A 225 -0.93 3.13 3.97
C TYR A 225 -0.54 1.65 4.10
N ALA A 226 0.27 1.08 3.22
CA ALA A 226 0.49 -0.38 3.23
C ALA A 226 1.41 -0.87 4.35
N GLY A 227 2.33 -0.02 4.84
CA GLY A 227 3.30 -0.36 5.90
C GLY A 227 2.79 -0.20 7.33
N HIS A 228 1.63 0.43 7.52
CA HIS A 228 1.06 0.71 8.84
C HIS A 228 -0.06 -0.28 9.19
N ASP A 229 -0.23 -0.60 10.47
CA ASP A 229 -1.39 -1.35 10.96
C ASP A 229 -2.64 -0.46 10.91
N ASN A 230 -3.21 -0.31 9.72
CA ASN A 230 -4.41 0.49 9.48
C ASN A 230 -5.49 -0.31 8.77
N GLN A 231 -6.68 0.29 8.69
CA GLN A 231 -7.87 -0.33 8.13
C GLN A 231 -7.92 -0.24 6.59
N PHE A 232 -7.06 0.58 5.96
CA PHE A 232 -7.17 0.95 4.54
C PHE A 232 -7.18 -0.26 3.62
N TYR A 233 -6.27 -1.22 3.86
CA TYR A 233 -6.17 -2.44 3.06
C TYR A 233 -6.80 -3.67 3.72
N GLY A 234 -7.43 -3.55 4.89
CA GLY A 234 -8.08 -4.67 5.56
C GLY A 234 -7.18 -5.89 5.85
N HIS A 235 -5.87 -5.68 6.08
CA HIS A 235 -4.91 -6.77 6.21
C HIS A 235 -5.05 -7.53 7.54
N ARG A 236 -5.28 -6.82 8.65
CA ARG A 236 -5.40 -7.38 10.02
C ARG A 236 -6.70 -7.00 10.72
N LYS A 237 -7.11 -5.74 10.60
CA LYS A 237 -8.37 -5.22 11.11
C LYS A 237 -9.22 -4.75 9.94
N ILE A 238 -10.48 -5.12 9.98
CA ILE A 238 -11.49 -4.66 9.04
C ILE A 238 -12.63 -4.09 9.86
N ASP A 239 -13.01 -2.88 9.49
CA ASP A 239 -14.15 -2.21 10.08
C ASP A 239 -15.14 -1.89 8.97
N LYS A 240 -16.41 -1.83 9.35
CA LYS A 240 -17.51 -1.41 8.51
C LYS A 240 -18.33 -0.39 9.32
N PRO A 241 -19.06 0.53 8.67
CA PRO A 241 -20.03 1.36 9.37
C PRO A 241 -21.01 0.51 10.20
N ASP A 242 -21.32 0.96 11.41
CA ASP A 242 -22.16 0.21 12.36
C ASP A 242 -23.55 -0.12 11.81
N HIS A 243 -24.12 0.78 11.01
CA HIS A 243 -25.44 0.64 10.40
C HIS A 243 -25.49 -0.34 9.23
N LEU A 244 -24.35 -0.81 8.72
CA LEU A 244 -24.29 -1.77 7.61
C LEU A 244 -24.12 -3.19 8.15
N THR A 245 -24.67 -4.17 7.45
CA THR A 245 -24.22 -5.57 7.55
C THR A 245 -22.93 -5.77 6.76
N TRP A 246 -22.19 -6.87 6.97
CA TRP A 246 -21.04 -7.18 6.11
C TRP A 246 -21.48 -7.44 4.67
N LYS A 247 -22.66 -8.03 4.46
CA LYS A 247 -23.25 -8.21 3.12
C LYS A 247 -23.48 -6.87 2.42
N SER A 248 -24.19 -5.95 3.06
CA SER A 248 -24.45 -4.62 2.48
C SER A 248 -23.17 -3.80 2.30
N TYR A 249 -22.20 -3.93 3.21
CA TYR A 249 -20.89 -3.31 3.05
C TYR A 249 -20.11 -3.89 1.86
N ALA A 250 -20.14 -5.21 1.64
CA ALA A 250 -19.52 -5.81 0.46
C ALA A 250 -20.10 -5.27 -0.85
N LEU A 251 -21.44 -5.10 -0.90
CA LEU A 251 -22.11 -4.52 -2.06
C LEU A 251 -21.71 -3.05 -2.26
N PHE A 252 -21.69 -2.26 -1.19
CA PHE A 252 -21.21 -0.87 -1.23
C PHE A 252 -19.77 -0.76 -1.76
N LEU A 253 -18.87 -1.66 -1.34
CA LEU A 253 -17.50 -1.70 -1.84
C LEU A 253 -17.45 -2.03 -3.34
N LEU A 254 -18.31 -2.95 -3.81
CA LEU A 254 -18.44 -3.29 -5.23
C LEU A 254 -19.03 -2.15 -6.07
N ASP A 255 -19.93 -1.36 -5.50
CA ASP A 255 -20.56 -0.24 -6.19
C ASP A 255 -19.67 1.02 -6.23
N SER A 256 -18.71 1.13 -5.32
CA SER A 256 -17.75 2.26 -5.26
C SER A 256 -16.48 2.05 -6.06
N MET A 257 -16.21 0.84 -6.56
CA MET A 257 -15.02 0.53 -7.35
C MET A 257 -15.28 0.63 -8.87
N PRO A 258 -14.22 0.71 -9.71
CA PRO A 258 -14.37 0.76 -11.17
C PRO A 258 -15.16 -0.42 -11.71
N GLU A 259 -16.04 -0.16 -12.69
CA GLU A 259 -17.02 -1.14 -13.21
C GLU A 259 -16.39 -2.48 -13.59
N THR A 260 -15.30 -2.46 -14.36
CA THR A 260 -14.59 -3.67 -14.81
C THR A 260 -14.05 -4.50 -13.65
N THR A 261 -13.50 -3.85 -12.62
CA THR A 261 -12.99 -4.50 -11.41
C THR A 261 -14.14 -5.04 -10.56
N ALA A 262 -15.23 -4.27 -10.42
CA ALA A 262 -16.44 -4.68 -9.73
C ALA A 262 -17.05 -5.94 -10.34
N GLU A 263 -17.21 -5.97 -11.66
CA GLU A 263 -17.74 -7.12 -12.40
C GLU A 263 -16.88 -8.37 -12.20
N HIS A 264 -15.56 -8.22 -12.27
CA HIS A 264 -14.64 -9.33 -12.02
C HIS A 264 -14.83 -9.94 -10.62
N TYR A 265 -14.93 -9.09 -9.58
CA TYR A 265 -15.22 -9.56 -8.22
C TYR A 265 -16.61 -10.18 -8.10
N ARG A 266 -17.66 -9.54 -8.66
CA ARG A 266 -19.03 -10.06 -8.65
C ARG A 266 -19.10 -11.46 -9.27
N ASN A 267 -18.41 -11.70 -10.38
CA ASN A 267 -18.36 -13.01 -11.03
C ASN A 267 -17.75 -14.08 -10.12
N LYS A 268 -16.61 -13.78 -9.49
CA LYS A 268 -15.97 -14.71 -8.53
C LYS A 268 -16.82 -14.93 -7.29
N ILE A 269 -17.42 -13.89 -6.72
CA ILE A 269 -18.30 -13.99 -5.56
C ILE A 269 -19.54 -14.83 -5.91
N ALA A 270 -20.13 -14.68 -7.09
CA ALA A 270 -21.23 -15.54 -7.54
C ALA A 270 -20.84 -17.02 -7.59
N VAL A 271 -19.67 -17.34 -8.15
CA VAL A 271 -19.16 -18.72 -8.18
C VAL A 271 -18.95 -19.26 -6.76
N TYR A 272 -18.41 -18.43 -5.87
CA TYR A 272 -18.20 -18.76 -4.46
C TYR A 272 -19.53 -19.06 -3.75
N LEU A 273 -20.52 -18.17 -3.85
CA LEU A 273 -21.85 -18.35 -3.26
C LEU A 273 -22.53 -19.60 -3.81
N ARG A 274 -22.50 -19.81 -5.13
CA ARG A 274 -23.10 -20.99 -5.77
C ARG A 274 -22.48 -22.30 -5.30
N TRP A 275 -21.18 -22.30 -5.01
CA TRP A 275 -20.51 -23.49 -4.47
C TRP A 275 -21.04 -23.86 -3.07
N TYR A 276 -21.25 -22.88 -2.20
CA TYR A 276 -21.81 -23.11 -0.86
C TYR A 276 -23.30 -23.45 -0.90
N GLN A 277 -24.07 -22.87 -1.82
CA GLN A 277 -25.45 -23.26 -2.09
C GLN A 277 -25.57 -24.74 -2.44
N LYS A 278 -24.71 -25.25 -3.32
CA LYS A 278 -24.66 -26.69 -3.64
C LYS A 278 -24.30 -27.58 -2.44
N LYS A 279 -23.65 -27.02 -1.41
CA LYS A 279 -23.33 -27.71 -0.15
C LYS A 279 -24.42 -27.57 0.92
N GLY A 280 -25.58 -27.01 0.57
CA GLY A 280 -26.72 -26.86 1.47
C GLY A 280 -26.73 -25.55 2.27
N MET A 281 -25.88 -24.57 1.93
CA MET A 281 -25.88 -23.24 2.55
C MET A 281 -26.55 -22.24 1.60
N GLU A 282 -27.82 -21.91 1.85
CA GLU A 282 -28.64 -21.02 1.00
C GLU A 282 -27.97 -19.65 0.76
N ASP A 283 -27.44 -19.06 1.83
CA ASP A 283 -26.57 -17.87 1.81
C ASP A 283 -25.45 -18.02 2.84
N ILE A 284 -24.32 -17.36 2.60
CA ILE A 284 -23.22 -17.32 3.56
C ILE A 284 -23.56 -16.31 4.69
N PRO A 285 -23.18 -16.58 5.95
CA PRO A 285 -23.47 -15.68 7.06
C PRO A 285 -22.64 -14.39 6.99
N ASP A 286 -23.06 -13.35 7.71
CA ASP A 286 -22.29 -12.11 7.82
C ASP A 286 -20.92 -12.30 8.48
N THR A 287 -20.85 -13.13 9.53
CA THR A 287 -19.61 -13.47 10.25
C THR A 287 -19.60 -14.91 10.71
N GLN A 288 -18.41 -15.48 10.86
CA GLN A 288 -18.16 -16.73 11.57
C GLN A 288 -16.88 -16.66 12.43
N PRO A 289 -16.73 -17.53 13.45
CA PRO A 289 -15.47 -17.64 14.17
C PRO A 289 -14.29 -17.92 13.23
N ALA A 290 -13.21 -17.15 13.38
CA ALA A 290 -11.97 -17.28 12.58
C ALA A 290 -12.12 -17.11 11.05
N ASP A 291 -13.20 -16.50 10.57
CA ASP A 291 -13.47 -16.30 9.13
C ASP A 291 -12.50 -15.38 8.37
N ILE A 292 -11.74 -14.56 9.09
CA ILE A 292 -10.64 -13.74 8.55
C ILE A 292 -9.28 -14.45 8.64
N GLY A 293 -9.25 -15.69 9.11
CA GLY A 293 -8.06 -16.52 9.22
C GLY A 293 -7.59 -17.12 7.90
N THR A 294 -6.58 -17.99 7.97
CA THR A 294 -5.99 -18.65 6.80
C THR A 294 -6.91 -19.69 6.18
N LYS A 295 -7.77 -20.34 6.97
CA LYS A 295 -8.77 -21.30 6.48
C LYS A 295 -9.91 -20.56 5.78
N ASP A 296 -10.40 -21.12 4.68
CA ASP A 296 -11.58 -20.62 3.98
C ASP A 296 -12.86 -20.99 4.75
N ILE A 297 -13.35 -20.03 5.53
CA ILE A 297 -14.61 -20.11 6.27
C ILE A 297 -15.54 -19.05 5.66
N PRO A 298 -16.69 -19.45 5.10
CA PRO A 298 -17.51 -18.55 4.29
C PRO A 298 -18.17 -17.47 5.11
N SER A 299 -17.93 -16.21 4.80
CA SER A 299 -18.69 -15.11 5.38
C SER A 299 -18.62 -13.87 4.51
N TRP A 300 -19.62 -13.00 4.62
CA TRP A 300 -19.56 -11.69 3.99
C TRP A 300 -18.43 -10.83 4.54
N ARG A 301 -18.04 -11.01 5.81
CA ARG A 301 -16.85 -10.39 6.40
C ARG A 301 -15.57 -10.79 5.65
N ARG A 302 -15.42 -12.06 5.29
CA ARG A 302 -14.28 -12.55 4.48
C ARG A 302 -14.32 -11.98 3.05
N VAL A 303 -15.51 -11.87 2.45
CA VAL A 303 -15.67 -11.20 1.14
C VAL A 303 -15.21 -9.75 1.23
N CYS A 304 -15.64 -8.98 2.23
CA CYS A 304 -15.16 -7.61 2.44
C CYS A 304 -13.64 -7.54 2.60
N LYS A 305 -13.04 -8.49 3.34
CA LYS A 305 -11.59 -8.59 3.48
C LYS A 305 -10.89 -8.76 2.12
N VAL A 306 -11.43 -9.57 1.23
CA VAL A 306 -10.89 -9.77 -0.14
C VAL A 306 -10.93 -8.49 -0.95
N LEU A 307 -12.07 -7.78 -0.92
CA LEU A 307 -12.27 -6.52 -1.63
C LEU A 307 -11.33 -5.42 -1.12
N LEU A 308 -11.25 -5.23 0.20
CA LEU A 308 -10.37 -4.23 0.82
C LEU A 308 -8.88 -4.52 0.61
N ASN A 309 -8.50 -5.80 0.58
CA ASN A 309 -7.12 -6.17 0.30
C ASN A 309 -6.71 -5.96 -1.15
N ASN A 310 -7.63 -5.60 -2.06
CA ASN A 310 -7.43 -5.63 -3.50
C ASN A 310 -6.88 -7.01 -3.95
N ASP A 311 -7.38 -8.09 -3.33
CA ASP A 311 -7.04 -9.47 -3.71
C ASP A 311 -7.78 -9.80 -5.01
N TYR A 312 -7.28 -9.27 -6.13
CA TYR A 312 -7.91 -9.33 -7.44
C TYR A 312 -8.24 -10.77 -7.84
N TRP A 313 -7.39 -11.75 -7.52
CA TRP A 313 -7.66 -13.14 -7.88
C TRP A 313 -8.63 -13.85 -6.93
N CYS A 314 -9.02 -13.22 -5.82
CA CYS A 314 -9.81 -13.78 -4.71
C CYS A 314 -9.15 -15.04 -4.10
N ARG A 315 -7.83 -15.01 -3.90
CA ARG A 315 -7.08 -16.14 -3.32
C ARG A 315 -7.59 -16.53 -1.95
N GLN A 316 -8.03 -15.56 -1.15
CA GLN A 316 -8.65 -15.83 0.16
C GLN A 316 -10.00 -16.55 0.07
N LEU A 317 -10.69 -16.51 -1.08
CA LEU A 317 -11.91 -17.28 -1.34
C LEU A 317 -11.62 -18.57 -2.13
N SER A 318 -10.39 -19.10 -2.00
CA SER A 318 -9.92 -20.34 -2.63
C SER A 318 -9.88 -20.33 -4.16
N PHE A 319 -9.83 -19.15 -4.79
CA PHE A 319 -9.58 -19.04 -6.22
C PHE A 319 -8.08 -19.03 -6.53
N SER A 320 -7.69 -19.65 -7.63
CA SER A 320 -6.36 -19.51 -8.21
C SER A 320 -6.36 -18.48 -9.34
N GLN A 321 -5.16 -17.97 -9.66
CA GLN A 321 -4.95 -17.25 -10.91
C GLN A 321 -5.13 -18.24 -12.08
N PRO A 322 -5.93 -17.92 -13.11
CA PRO A 322 -6.06 -18.79 -14.28
C PRO A 322 -4.68 -19.00 -14.93
N LYS A 323 -4.37 -20.24 -15.34
CA LYS A 323 -3.27 -20.48 -16.28
C LYS A 323 -3.63 -19.78 -17.60
N ALA A 324 -2.66 -19.15 -18.28
CA ALA A 324 -2.90 -18.40 -19.51
C ALA A 324 -3.77 -19.21 -20.48
N ALA A 325 -4.80 -18.56 -21.03
CA ALA A 325 -5.95 -19.10 -21.77
C ALA A 325 -7.08 -19.71 -20.93
N THR A 326 -8.05 -18.86 -20.54
CA THR A 326 -9.52 -19.04 -20.72
C THR A 326 -10.20 -17.81 -20.12
N ILE A 327 -10.46 -16.78 -20.93
CA ILE A 327 -11.48 -15.76 -20.61
C ILE A 327 -12.58 -15.95 -21.64
N SER A 328 -13.60 -16.72 -21.27
CA SER A 328 -14.93 -16.56 -21.83
C SER A 328 -15.99 -17.16 -20.90
N ALA A 329 -17.09 -16.41 -20.82
CA ALA A 329 -18.41 -16.75 -20.32
C ALA A 329 -18.55 -17.05 -18.82
N THR A 330 -18.99 -16.04 -18.07
CA THR A 330 -20.34 -16.07 -17.49
C THR A 330 -20.83 -14.64 -17.23
N VAL A 331 -21.67 -14.13 -18.12
CA VAL A 331 -22.58 -13.00 -17.85
C VAL A 331 -23.93 -13.61 -17.46
N ASN A 332 -24.62 -12.97 -16.52
CA ASN A 332 -25.96 -13.27 -15.97
C ASN A 332 -25.99 -14.08 -14.67
N ALA A 333 -25.75 -13.39 -13.54
CA ALA A 333 -26.29 -13.77 -12.23
C ALA A 333 -26.49 -12.61 -11.22
N TRP A 334 -26.30 -11.33 -11.59
CA TRP A 334 -26.31 -10.22 -10.61
C TRP A 334 -27.33 -9.09 -10.86
N LYS A 335 -28.23 -9.23 -11.84
CA LYS A 335 -29.23 -8.17 -12.12
C LYS A 335 -30.46 -8.14 -11.20
N ASN A 336 -30.56 -9.01 -10.20
CA ASN A 336 -31.78 -9.14 -9.39
C ASN A 336 -31.64 -8.85 -7.88
N ILE A 337 -30.59 -8.14 -7.42
CA ILE A 337 -30.44 -7.83 -5.97
C ILE A 337 -30.21 -6.34 -5.66
N ALA A 338 -30.03 -5.47 -6.66
CA ALA A 338 -29.63 -4.06 -6.43
C ALA A 338 -30.68 -2.99 -6.77
N ASN A 339 -31.97 -3.31 -6.82
CA ASN A 339 -33.01 -2.29 -7.04
C ASN A 339 -34.00 -2.29 -5.87
N ASN A 340 -33.77 -1.40 -4.90
CA ASN A 340 -34.82 -0.80 -4.07
C ASN A 340 -34.34 0.43 -3.24
N GLY A 341 -33.10 0.91 -3.40
CA GLY A 341 -32.61 2.12 -2.73
C GLY A 341 -32.64 3.42 -3.57
N ASP A 342 -32.73 3.31 -4.89
CA ASP A 342 -32.28 4.39 -5.79
C ASP A 342 -33.42 5.32 -6.29
N ILE A 343 -34.68 4.89 -6.27
CA ILE A 343 -35.79 5.70 -6.85
C ILE A 343 -36.07 6.94 -6.00
N MET A 344 -36.06 6.83 -4.67
CA MET A 344 -36.37 7.96 -3.78
C MET A 344 -35.22 8.96 -3.70
N GLN A 345 -33.97 8.49 -3.74
CA GLN A 345 -32.80 9.37 -3.78
C GLN A 345 -32.75 10.17 -5.09
N GLN A 346 -33.05 9.53 -6.22
CA GLN A 346 -33.14 10.21 -7.52
C GLN A 346 -34.26 11.26 -7.53
N GLN A 347 -35.43 10.95 -6.97
CA GLN A 347 -36.54 11.91 -6.85
C GLN A 347 -36.19 13.10 -5.95
N LEU A 348 -35.55 12.87 -4.80
CA LEU A 348 -35.11 13.94 -3.90
C LEU A 348 -34.04 14.83 -4.55
N THR A 349 -33.10 14.22 -5.29
CA THR A 349 -32.06 14.95 -6.02
C THR A 349 -32.67 15.85 -7.08
N GLN A 350 -33.60 15.33 -7.89
CA GLN A 350 -34.32 16.12 -8.90
C GLN A 350 -35.15 17.25 -8.29
N ALA A 351 -35.83 17.00 -7.16
CA ALA A 351 -36.59 18.01 -6.45
C ALA A 351 -35.70 19.14 -5.89
N LEU A 352 -34.53 18.77 -5.35
CA LEU A 352 -33.54 19.72 -4.84
C LEU A 352 -32.96 20.60 -5.96
N GLU A 353 -32.59 20.00 -7.09
CA GLU A 353 -32.12 20.74 -8.27
C GLU A 353 -33.16 21.75 -8.76
N ALA A 354 -34.42 21.31 -8.90
CA ALA A 354 -35.51 22.16 -9.35
C ALA A 354 -35.82 23.31 -8.38
N TYR A 355 -35.63 23.10 -7.07
CA TYR A 355 -35.75 24.15 -6.06
C TYR A 355 -34.60 25.16 -6.14
N LEU A 356 -33.35 24.69 -6.14
CA LEU A 356 -32.17 25.57 -6.13
C LEU A 356 -32.03 26.42 -7.40
N GLN A 357 -32.48 25.92 -8.56
CA GLN A 357 -32.46 26.66 -9.82
C GLN A 357 -33.37 27.91 -9.83
N LYS A 358 -34.41 27.94 -8.99
CA LYS A 358 -35.36 29.06 -8.92
C LYS A 358 -34.90 30.21 -8.02
N LEU A 359 -33.86 29.97 -7.21
CA LEU A 359 -33.34 30.94 -6.26
C LEU A 359 -32.27 31.81 -6.93
N ASP A 360 -32.18 33.07 -6.51
CA ASP A 360 -31.02 33.92 -6.79
C ASP A 360 -29.77 33.44 -6.03
N ASP A 361 -28.61 34.03 -6.29
CA ASP A 361 -27.35 33.55 -5.73
C ASP A 361 -27.30 33.59 -4.19
N GLU A 362 -27.86 34.63 -3.57
CA GLU A 362 -27.85 34.80 -2.11
C GLU A 362 -28.79 33.79 -1.43
N ALA A 363 -30.05 33.71 -1.87
CA ALA A 363 -31.01 32.74 -1.35
C ALA A 363 -30.58 31.29 -1.62
N ARG A 364 -29.90 31.04 -2.75
CA ARG A 364 -29.35 29.72 -3.07
C ARG A 364 -28.23 29.34 -2.11
N ILE A 365 -27.31 30.25 -1.77
CA ILE A 365 -26.24 29.97 -0.80
C ILE A 365 -26.83 29.69 0.59
N GLU A 366 -27.83 30.45 1.02
CA GLU A 366 -28.52 30.20 2.30
C GLU A 366 -29.23 28.85 2.33
N ALA A 367 -29.97 28.52 1.26
CA ALA A 367 -30.61 27.21 1.12
C ALA A 367 -29.59 26.07 1.13
N ILE A 368 -28.49 26.19 0.39
CA ILE A 368 -27.40 25.20 0.37
C ILE A 368 -26.78 25.04 1.76
N ASN A 369 -26.52 26.14 2.48
CA ASN A 369 -26.01 26.09 3.85
C ASN A 369 -26.99 25.38 4.78
N ALA A 370 -28.29 25.66 4.68
CA ALA A 370 -29.33 24.98 5.47
C ALA A 370 -29.37 23.48 5.17
N PHE A 371 -29.31 23.08 3.89
CA PHE A 371 -29.20 21.67 3.51
C PHE A 371 -27.93 21.02 4.05
N ARG A 372 -26.78 21.69 3.97
CA ARG A 372 -25.52 21.19 4.55
C ARG A 372 -25.63 20.98 6.05
N GLN A 373 -26.29 21.87 6.78
CA GLN A 373 -26.52 21.71 8.21
C GLN A 373 -27.45 20.53 8.53
N VAL A 374 -28.51 20.34 7.75
CA VAL A 374 -29.40 19.17 7.88
C VAL A 374 -28.64 17.88 7.58
N LEU A 375 -27.89 17.84 6.47
CA LEU A 375 -27.07 16.69 6.10
C LEU A 375 -26.01 16.40 7.16
N HIS A 376 -25.34 17.42 7.67
CA HIS A 376 -24.37 17.31 8.76
C HIS A 376 -25.00 16.74 10.03
N HIS A 377 -26.23 17.14 10.38
CA HIS A 377 -26.94 16.59 11.55
C HIS A 377 -27.10 15.07 11.47
N TYR A 378 -27.40 14.55 10.28
CA TYR A 378 -27.52 13.12 10.01
C TYR A 378 -26.20 12.44 9.61
N SER A 379 -25.13 13.22 9.39
CA SER A 379 -23.85 12.70 8.94
C SER A 379 -23.19 11.84 10.03
N PRO A 380 -22.66 10.65 9.68
CA PRO A 380 -21.86 9.87 10.61
C PRO A 380 -20.54 10.58 10.96
N PHE A 381 -20.13 11.58 10.18
CA PHE A 381 -18.92 12.38 10.42
C PHE A 381 -19.19 13.71 11.10
N ARG A 382 -20.37 13.92 11.69
CA ARG A 382 -20.77 15.19 12.34
C ARG A 382 -19.80 15.71 13.42
N SER A 383 -18.96 14.83 13.97
CA SER A 383 -17.91 15.21 14.92
C SER A 383 -16.71 15.90 14.27
N GLN A 384 -16.56 15.78 12.95
CA GLN A 384 -15.51 16.42 12.17
C GLN A 384 -16.03 17.78 11.67
N PRO A 385 -15.40 18.90 12.05
CA PRO A 385 -15.85 20.23 11.61
C PRO A 385 -15.95 20.37 10.09
N VAL A 386 -15.04 19.72 9.34
CA VAL A 386 -14.97 19.82 7.88
C VAL A 386 -16.14 19.11 7.16
N ASP A 387 -16.90 18.26 7.85
CA ASP A 387 -18.12 17.63 7.32
C ASP A 387 -19.20 18.68 6.99
N CYS A 388 -19.15 19.85 7.65
CA CYS A 388 -20.06 20.97 7.38
C CYS A 388 -19.27 22.26 7.09
N VAL A 389 -18.92 22.46 5.82
CA VAL A 389 -18.38 23.74 5.35
C VAL A 389 -19.53 24.65 4.91
N LEU A 390 -19.65 25.80 5.58
CA LEU A 390 -20.65 26.82 5.26
C LEU A 390 -20.00 27.98 4.51
N TRP A 391 -20.73 28.57 3.56
CA TRP A 391 -20.30 29.82 2.94
C TRP A 391 -20.97 30.99 3.65
N VAL A 392 -20.20 31.79 4.38
CA VAL A 392 -20.70 32.92 5.17
C VAL A 392 -20.17 34.24 4.63
N LYS A 393 -20.93 35.32 4.77
CA LYS A 393 -20.46 36.64 4.36
C LYS A 393 -19.22 37.02 5.16
N GLN A 394 -18.21 37.54 4.46
CA GLN A 394 -16.92 37.90 5.06
C GLN A 394 -17.05 38.91 6.22
N GLU A 395 -18.08 39.76 6.20
CA GLU A 395 -18.40 40.73 7.26
C GLU A 395 -18.84 40.09 8.59
N LEU A 396 -19.26 38.82 8.57
CA LEU A 396 -19.64 38.07 9.77
C LEU A 396 -18.45 37.35 10.42
N VAL A 397 -17.27 37.41 9.79
CA VAL A 397 -16.04 36.72 10.23
C VAL A 397 -15.03 37.74 10.73
N ALA A 398 -14.67 37.66 12.01
CA ALA A 398 -13.70 38.55 12.63
C ALA A 398 -12.44 37.78 13.08
N PRO A 399 -11.24 38.39 12.98
CA PRO A 399 -10.03 37.81 13.54
C PRO A 399 -10.09 37.75 15.08
N ASN A 400 -9.28 36.88 15.69
CA ASN A 400 -9.14 36.80 17.14
C ASN A 400 -8.07 37.78 17.67
N ASP A 401 -8.19 38.17 18.93
CA ASP A 401 -7.32 39.19 19.55
C ASP A 401 -5.90 38.68 19.92
N TYR A 402 -5.60 37.39 19.69
CA TYR A 402 -4.41 36.73 20.25
C TYR A 402 -3.43 36.14 19.22
N ASN A 403 -3.58 36.42 17.91
CA ASN A 403 -2.73 35.81 16.89
C ASN A 403 -1.88 36.82 16.10
N PRO A 404 -0.65 37.13 16.52
CA PRO A 404 0.30 37.94 15.77
C PRO A 404 1.03 37.06 14.75
N ASN A 405 0.31 36.46 13.80
CA ASN A 405 0.96 35.67 12.76
C ASN A 405 1.53 36.60 11.69
N ASN A 406 2.87 36.68 11.63
CA ASN A 406 3.59 37.38 10.58
C ASN A 406 4.10 36.34 9.57
N VAL A 407 3.39 36.16 8.46
CA VAL A 407 3.84 35.32 7.34
C VAL A 407 4.81 36.13 6.47
N ALA A 408 5.91 35.50 6.09
CA ALA A 408 6.92 36.16 5.26
C ALA A 408 6.35 36.54 3.86
N PRO A 409 6.80 37.66 3.28
CA PRO A 409 6.20 38.22 2.05
C PRO A 409 6.19 37.31 0.81
N PRO A 410 7.17 36.40 0.58
CA PRO A 410 7.11 35.44 -0.52
C PRO A 410 5.99 34.40 -0.38
N GLU A 411 5.77 33.87 0.82
CA GLU A 411 4.77 32.84 1.12
C GLU A 411 3.36 33.41 1.03
N LYS A 412 3.17 34.67 1.45
CA LYS A 412 1.90 35.38 1.27
C LYS A 412 1.55 35.60 -0.22
N ARG A 413 2.56 35.79 -1.08
CA ARG A 413 2.37 35.89 -2.54
C ARG A 413 1.99 34.54 -3.15
N LEU A 414 2.68 33.47 -2.78
CA LEU A 414 2.32 32.11 -3.24
C LEU A 414 0.92 31.69 -2.79
N LEU A 415 0.53 32.03 -1.56
CA LEU A 415 -0.82 31.78 -1.06
C LEU A 415 -1.88 32.55 -1.86
N GLN A 416 -1.59 33.80 -2.24
CA GLN A 416 -2.47 34.57 -3.12
C GLN A 416 -2.59 33.90 -4.49
N THR A 417 -1.47 33.49 -5.12
CA THR A 417 -1.48 32.79 -6.41
C THR A 417 -2.32 31.52 -6.35
N SER A 418 -2.18 30.71 -5.29
CA SER A 418 -2.98 29.49 -5.14
C SER A 418 -4.47 29.78 -4.91
N LEU A 419 -4.84 30.81 -4.13
CA LEU A 419 -6.24 31.19 -3.97
C LEU A 419 -6.87 31.69 -5.28
N GLU A 420 -6.10 32.36 -6.14
CA GLU A 420 -6.57 32.85 -7.44
C GLU A 420 -6.68 31.74 -8.49
N ALA A 421 -5.78 30.73 -8.45
CA ALA A 421 -5.75 29.62 -9.38
C ALA A 421 -6.66 28.45 -8.98
N ASP A 422 -6.62 28.05 -7.71
CA ASP A 422 -7.21 26.81 -7.19
C ASP A 422 -8.43 27.06 -6.28
N GLY A 423 -8.63 28.30 -5.83
CA GLY A 423 -9.65 28.66 -4.84
C GLY A 423 -9.31 28.19 -3.42
N PHE A 424 -10.31 28.15 -2.54
CA PHE A 424 -10.14 27.68 -1.16
C PHE A 424 -10.09 26.14 -1.12
N THR A 425 -8.90 25.57 -0.99
CA THR A 425 -8.69 24.12 -0.77
C THR A 425 -8.81 23.71 0.71
N GLN A 426 -8.73 24.68 1.62
CA GLN A 426 -8.91 24.50 3.06
C GLN A 426 -9.81 25.62 3.60
N PRO A 427 -10.93 25.30 4.29
CA PRO A 427 -11.80 26.30 4.86
C PRO A 427 -11.10 27.10 5.97
N VAL A 428 -11.65 28.26 6.31
CA VAL A 428 -11.26 29.03 7.48
C VAL A 428 -11.90 28.38 8.71
N VAL A 429 -11.09 28.04 9.71
CA VAL A 429 -11.59 27.43 10.94
C VAL A 429 -12.07 28.54 11.86
N VAL A 430 -13.34 28.47 12.26
CA VAL A 430 -13.99 29.50 13.07
C VAL A 430 -14.70 28.90 14.28
N ILE A 431 -14.98 29.76 15.27
CA ILE A 431 -15.94 29.47 16.34
C ILE A 431 -17.13 30.40 16.14
N GLN A 432 -18.33 29.83 16.19
CA GLN A 432 -19.56 30.62 16.16
C GLN A 432 -19.88 31.09 17.58
N GLN A 433 -19.75 32.38 17.84
CA GLN A 433 -20.07 32.96 19.15
C GLN A 433 -21.56 33.32 19.27
N ARG A 434 -22.18 33.72 18.15
CA ARG A 434 -23.61 34.07 18.04
C ARG A 434 -24.13 33.64 16.66
N PRO A 435 -25.46 33.59 16.43
CA PRO A 435 -26.06 33.14 15.16
C PRO A 435 -25.52 33.81 13.89
N GLN A 436 -24.89 34.99 13.99
CA GLN A 436 -24.30 35.73 12.87
C GLN A 436 -22.90 36.31 13.20
N ALA A 437 -22.14 35.69 14.10
CA ALA A 437 -20.79 36.16 14.44
C ALA A 437 -19.81 35.01 14.59
N TYR A 438 -18.77 35.01 13.76
CA TYR A 438 -17.71 34.00 13.69
C TYR A 438 -16.35 34.61 14.04
N THR A 439 -15.57 33.90 14.85
CA THR A 439 -14.20 34.30 15.22
C THR A 439 -13.20 33.30 14.64
N ILE A 440 -12.18 33.79 13.93
CA ILE A 440 -11.15 32.95 13.30
C ILE A 440 -10.27 32.27 14.35
N VAL A 441 -10.02 30.98 14.16
CA VAL A 441 -9.05 30.17 14.90
C VAL A 441 -7.84 29.86 14.02
N ASP A 442 -8.06 29.41 12.79
CA ASP A 442 -7.02 29.15 11.80
C ASP A 442 -7.47 29.58 10.40
N GLY A 443 -6.50 29.96 9.55
CA GLY A 443 -6.76 30.48 8.21
C GLY A 443 -6.81 32.01 8.10
N PHE A 444 -6.26 32.73 9.08
CA PHE A 444 -6.24 34.21 9.11
C PHE A 444 -5.73 34.84 7.81
N HIS A 445 -4.62 34.36 7.25
CA HIS A 445 -4.06 34.92 6.02
C HIS A 445 -4.93 34.65 4.78
N ARG A 446 -5.67 33.53 4.76
CA ARG A 446 -6.63 33.23 3.67
C ARG A 446 -7.82 34.18 3.74
N HIS A 447 -8.34 34.41 4.94
CA HIS A 447 -9.36 35.44 5.18
C HIS A 447 -8.86 36.84 4.78
N GLU A 448 -7.67 37.24 5.24
CA GLU A 448 -7.08 38.55 4.95
C GLU A 448 -6.94 38.81 3.44
N LEU A 449 -6.43 37.83 2.69
CA LEU A 449 -6.28 37.92 1.24
C LEU A 449 -7.64 37.98 0.53
N ALA A 450 -8.59 37.14 0.93
CA ALA A 450 -9.95 37.14 0.36
C ALA A 450 -10.69 38.47 0.59
N CYS A 451 -10.49 39.11 1.75
CA CYS A 451 -11.11 40.39 2.09
C CYS A 451 -10.43 41.60 1.42
N SER A 452 -9.11 41.55 1.23
CA SER A 452 -8.31 42.70 0.74
C SER A 452 -8.10 42.75 -0.77
N LYS A 453 -8.19 41.62 -1.48
CA LYS A 453 -7.92 41.55 -2.92
C LYS A 453 -9.21 41.61 -3.75
N ALA A 454 -9.33 42.63 -4.59
CA ALA A 454 -10.53 42.85 -5.41
C ALA A 454 -10.86 41.68 -6.35
N ALA A 455 -9.85 41.01 -6.91
CA ALA A 455 -10.03 39.83 -7.77
C ALA A 455 -10.72 38.68 -7.02
N LEU A 456 -10.20 38.34 -5.82
CA LEU A 456 -10.78 37.31 -4.97
C LEU A 456 -12.18 37.70 -4.48
N LYS A 457 -12.38 38.96 -4.07
CA LYS A 457 -13.69 39.44 -3.60
C LYS A 457 -14.78 39.33 -4.66
N LYS A 458 -14.43 39.56 -5.93
CA LYS A 458 -15.35 39.40 -7.07
C LYS A 458 -15.70 37.92 -7.30
N THR A 459 -14.70 37.04 -7.32
CA THR A 459 -14.91 35.59 -7.55
C THR A 459 -15.70 34.93 -6.41
N LEU A 460 -15.42 35.33 -5.17
CA LEU A 460 -16.04 34.75 -3.97
C LEU A 460 -17.40 35.38 -3.64
N LYS A 461 -17.84 36.40 -4.38
CA LYS A 461 -19.08 37.15 -4.14
C LYS A 461 -19.21 37.68 -2.69
N GLY A 462 -18.08 37.92 -2.02
CA GLY A 462 -18.02 38.33 -0.61
C GLY A 462 -18.26 37.23 0.43
N TYR A 463 -18.25 35.95 0.03
CA TYR A 463 -18.40 34.80 0.93
C TYR A 463 -17.06 34.12 1.23
N LEU A 464 -16.97 33.49 2.40
CA LEU A 464 -15.84 32.68 2.82
C LEU A 464 -16.31 31.28 3.21
N PRO A 465 -15.58 30.22 2.82
CA PRO A 465 -15.88 28.88 3.29
C PRO A 465 -15.33 28.74 4.72
N VAL A 466 -16.22 28.48 5.66
CA VAL A 466 -15.89 28.33 7.07
C VAL A 466 -16.27 26.96 7.59
N THR A 467 -15.49 26.46 8.53
CA THR A 467 -15.80 25.26 9.32
C THR A 467 -15.86 25.63 10.79
N CYS A 468 -16.94 25.24 11.47
CA CYS A 468 -17.21 25.65 12.84
C CYS A 468 -16.74 24.59 13.83
N LEU A 469 -15.93 24.99 14.81
CA LEU A 469 -15.64 24.16 15.98
C LEU A 469 -16.85 24.16 16.94
N THR A 470 -17.19 23.00 17.50
CA THR A 470 -18.29 22.86 18.46
C THR A 470 -17.93 23.50 19.81
N SER A 471 -18.91 24.10 20.48
CA SER A 471 -18.69 24.92 21.70
C SER A 471 -18.14 24.14 22.91
N GLU A 472 -18.22 22.81 22.91
CA GLU A 472 -17.68 21.95 23.98
C GLU A 472 -16.14 21.95 24.05
N ALA A 473 -15.45 22.38 22.98
CA ALA A 473 -13.99 22.52 22.94
C ALA A 473 -13.49 23.94 23.29
N ALA A 474 -14.39 24.87 23.64
CA ALA A 474 -14.09 26.30 23.75
C ALA A 474 -13.61 26.74 25.14
N SER A 475 -12.64 26.03 25.74
CA SER A 475 -11.78 26.66 26.76
C SER A 475 -10.67 27.44 26.07
N ARG A 476 -10.28 28.60 26.62
CA ARG A 476 -9.22 29.46 26.06
C ARG A 476 -7.89 28.68 25.86
N ASP A 477 -7.66 27.68 26.70
CA ASP A 477 -6.48 26.80 26.66
C ASP A 477 -6.55 25.74 25.55
N GLY A 478 -7.75 25.22 25.23
CA GLY A 478 -7.95 24.27 24.13
C GLY A 478 -7.67 24.86 22.75
N LEU A 479 -7.95 26.16 22.59
CA LEU A 479 -7.72 26.90 21.35
C LEU A 479 -6.23 27.21 21.11
N MET A 480 -5.47 27.46 22.17
CA MET A 480 -4.00 27.57 22.10
C MET A 480 -3.36 26.21 21.79
N ALA A 481 -3.82 25.12 22.42
CA ALA A 481 -3.31 23.77 22.17
C ALA A 481 -3.55 23.29 20.73
N ALA A 482 -4.73 23.55 20.16
CA ALA A 482 -5.04 23.19 18.77
C ALA A 482 -4.11 23.91 17.77
N THR A 483 -3.80 25.19 18.02
CA THR A 483 -2.88 26.00 17.21
C THR A 483 -1.44 25.49 17.31
N ILE A 484 -1.00 25.07 18.50
CA ILE A 484 0.33 24.51 18.75
C ILE A 484 0.48 23.11 18.13
N HIS A 485 -0.56 22.27 18.20
CA HIS A 485 -0.57 20.93 17.59
C HIS A 485 -0.50 20.99 16.06
N HIS A 486 -1.24 21.92 15.45
CA HIS A 486 -1.20 22.13 13.99
C HIS A 486 0.17 22.60 13.49
N ASN A 487 0.88 23.40 14.28
CA ASN A 487 2.23 23.87 13.95
C ASN A 487 3.30 22.79 14.17
N ARG A 488 3.14 21.93 15.19
CA ARG A 488 4.09 20.83 15.50
C ARG A 488 3.96 19.64 14.53
N ALA A 489 2.75 19.37 14.01
CA ALA A 489 2.50 18.30 13.05
C ALA A 489 3.12 18.55 11.65
N ARG A 490 3.55 19.78 11.35
CA ARG A 490 4.18 20.16 10.07
C ARG A 490 5.69 19.80 9.96
N GLY A 491 6.22 18.95 10.85
CA GLY A 491 7.38 18.08 10.55
C GLY A 491 8.76 18.76 10.42
N ARG A 492 9.36 19.21 11.54
CA ARG A 492 10.72 19.81 11.54
C ARG A 492 11.90 18.95 12.00
N HIS A 493 11.76 17.63 12.18
CA HIS A 493 12.91 16.79 12.56
C HIS A 493 13.04 15.52 11.70
N GLN A 494 14.11 15.46 10.91
CA GLN A 494 14.51 14.32 10.08
C GLN A 494 15.26 13.27 10.93
N ILE A 495 15.04 11.99 10.64
CA ILE A 495 15.63 10.81 11.30
C ILE A 495 17.18 10.86 11.37
N HIS A 496 17.84 11.51 10.40
CA HIS A 496 19.30 11.70 10.40
C HIS A 496 19.85 12.46 11.62
N ALA A 497 19.09 13.40 12.18
CA ALA A 497 19.53 14.15 13.36
C ALA A 497 19.59 13.27 14.62
N MET A 498 18.74 12.24 14.69
CA MET A 498 18.62 11.38 15.87
C MET A 498 19.74 10.35 15.99
N SER A 499 20.21 9.81 14.86
CA SER A 499 21.37 8.90 14.82
C SER A 499 22.66 9.59 15.25
N GLU A 500 22.86 10.85 14.84
CA GLU A 500 24.01 11.66 15.26
C GLU A 500 24.00 11.95 16.77
N ILE A 501 22.83 12.26 17.33
CA ILE A 501 22.64 12.47 18.78
C ILE A 501 22.98 11.19 19.57
N VAL A 502 22.48 10.02 19.15
CA VAL A 502 22.78 8.74 19.83
C VAL A 502 24.27 8.41 19.76
N ARG A 503 24.94 8.75 18.64
CA ARG A 503 26.39 8.56 18.46
C ARG A 503 27.21 9.47 19.38
N GLU A 504 26.86 10.74 19.51
CA GLU A 504 27.51 11.68 20.42
C GLU A 504 27.34 11.25 21.89
N LEU A 505 26.13 10.88 22.30
CA LEU A 505 25.85 10.43 23.66
C LEU A 505 26.61 9.15 24.01
N THR A 506 26.77 8.23 23.05
CA THR A 506 27.59 7.03 23.23
C THR A 506 29.08 7.37 23.37
N ARG A 507 29.61 8.32 22.59
CA ARG A 507 31.00 8.82 22.72
C ARG A 507 31.25 9.51 24.07
N LEU A 508 30.22 10.11 24.65
CA LEU A 508 30.22 10.69 25.99
C LEU A 508 30.08 9.66 27.12
N GLY A 509 30.14 8.36 26.80
CA GLY A 509 30.18 7.26 27.78
C GLY A 509 28.82 6.85 28.34
N TRP A 510 27.71 7.25 27.70
CA TRP A 510 26.38 6.87 28.18
C TRP A 510 26.05 5.41 27.82
N THR A 511 25.44 4.71 28.77
CA THR A 511 24.99 3.33 28.55
C THR A 511 23.72 3.30 27.69
N PRO A 512 23.49 2.25 26.88
CA PRO A 512 22.29 2.13 26.05
C PRO A 512 20.97 2.29 26.83
N GLN A 513 20.92 1.75 28.05
CA GLN A 513 19.76 1.86 28.94
C GLN A 513 19.49 3.30 29.39
N LYS A 514 20.55 4.10 29.58
CA LYS A 514 20.43 5.52 29.92
C LYS A 514 19.97 6.33 28.71
N ILE A 515 20.54 6.08 27.53
CA ILE A 515 20.14 6.75 26.28
C ILE A 515 18.65 6.44 25.96
N GLY A 516 18.24 5.18 26.08
CA GLY A 516 16.85 4.78 25.83
C GLY A 516 15.85 5.44 26.78
N LYS A 517 16.20 5.52 28.07
CA LYS A 517 15.38 6.21 29.07
C LYS A 517 15.23 7.70 28.81
N GLU A 518 16.30 8.37 28.39
CA GLU A 518 16.34 9.84 28.24
C GLU A 518 15.82 10.31 26.87
N LEU A 519 15.93 9.47 25.83
CA LEU A 519 15.41 9.78 24.48
C LEU A 519 14.06 9.10 24.19
N GLY A 520 13.50 8.33 25.13
CA GLY A 520 12.25 7.60 24.96
C GLY A 520 12.32 6.47 23.94
N MET A 521 13.50 5.86 23.77
CA MET A 521 13.79 4.80 22.80
C MET A 521 13.86 3.44 23.49
N ASP A 522 13.47 2.39 22.77
CA ASP A 522 13.64 1.01 23.26
C ASP A 522 15.11 0.54 23.15
N ALA A 523 15.48 -0.52 23.88
CA ALA A 523 16.86 -0.99 23.92
C ALA A 523 17.37 -1.47 22.55
N ASP A 524 16.49 -2.02 21.71
CA ASP A 524 16.82 -2.47 20.36
C ASP A 524 16.99 -1.27 19.42
N GLU A 525 16.24 -0.18 19.62
CA GLU A 525 16.33 1.09 18.91
C GLU A 525 17.65 1.80 19.19
N VAL A 526 18.07 1.83 20.46
CA VAL A 526 19.38 2.36 20.84
C VAL A 526 20.50 1.50 20.27
N LEU A 527 20.36 0.17 20.27
CA LEU A 527 21.34 -0.74 19.64
C LEU A 527 21.41 -0.56 18.12
N ARG A 528 20.26 -0.44 17.42
CA ARG A 528 20.18 -0.15 15.98
C ARG A 528 20.89 1.15 15.62
N LEU A 529 20.68 2.21 16.42
CA LEU A 529 21.30 3.52 16.20
C LEU A 529 22.78 3.58 16.65
N LYS A 530 23.19 2.68 17.56
CA LYS A 530 24.58 2.53 18.03
C LYS A 530 25.44 1.67 17.09
N GLN A 531 24.86 0.65 16.45
CA GLN A 531 25.56 -0.31 15.60
C GLN A 531 25.53 0.10 14.14
N ILE A 532 26.55 0.83 13.69
CA ILE A 532 26.96 0.86 12.27
C ILE A 532 27.81 -0.39 11.99
N SER A 533 27.36 -1.57 12.41
CA SER A 533 27.99 -2.86 12.09
C SER A 533 27.04 -3.63 11.19
N GLY A 534 27.51 -4.11 10.04
CA GLY A 534 26.69 -4.84 9.07
C GLY A 534 26.10 -6.13 9.64
N LEU A 535 25.08 -6.68 9.00
CA LEU A 535 24.37 -7.89 9.44
C LEU A 535 25.33 -9.05 9.74
N THR A 536 26.41 -9.19 8.98
CA THR A 536 27.41 -10.24 9.16
C THR A 536 28.10 -10.20 10.53
N GLU A 537 28.39 -9.02 11.08
CA GLU A 537 29.06 -8.89 12.38
C GLU A 537 28.18 -9.41 13.53
N MET A 538 26.87 -9.20 13.44
CA MET A 538 25.89 -9.70 14.42
C MET A 538 25.84 -11.24 14.48
N PHE A 539 26.20 -11.92 13.39
CA PHE A 539 26.14 -13.39 13.29
C PHE A 539 27.50 -14.10 13.26
N ALA A 540 28.61 -13.35 13.29
CA ALA A 540 29.96 -13.90 13.17
C ALA A 540 30.29 -14.98 14.21
N GLY A 541 29.83 -14.81 15.46
CA GLY A 541 30.05 -15.76 16.56
C GLY A 541 29.11 -16.97 16.60
N ARG A 542 28.16 -17.09 15.67
CA ARG A 542 27.09 -18.10 15.75
C ARG A 542 27.51 -19.44 15.13
N GLN A 543 26.94 -20.53 15.62
CA GLN A 543 27.03 -21.86 14.99
C GLN A 543 25.80 -22.14 14.12
N PHE A 544 26.00 -22.93 13.07
CA PHE A 544 24.91 -23.39 12.21
C PHE A 544 23.91 -24.23 12.99
N SER A 545 22.63 -24.15 12.62
CA SER A 545 21.60 -25.00 13.18
C SER A 545 21.75 -26.46 12.72
N GLN A 546 21.16 -27.38 13.48
CA GLN A 546 21.16 -28.81 13.14
C GLN A 546 20.32 -29.04 11.88
N ALA A 547 20.92 -29.67 10.87
CA ALA A 547 20.25 -30.05 9.65
C ALA A 547 19.13 -31.08 9.92
N TRP A 548 18.08 -31.05 9.10
CA TRP A 548 17.00 -32.03 9.18
C TRP A 548 16.55 -32.44 7.78
N THR A 549 16.01 -33.65 7.65
CA THR A 549 15.40 -34.15 6.42
C THR A 549 14.08 -34.85 6.72
N ILE A 550 13.20 -34.93 5.72
CA ILE A 550 11.96 -35.69 5.83
C ILE A 550 12.29 -37.17 5.65
N LYS A 551 11.84 -37.99 6.59
CA LYS A 551 11.93 -39.44 6.50
C LYS A 551 10.93 -40.00 5.50
#